data_AF-A0A2U0S3G0-F1
#
_entry.id   AF-A0A2U0S3G0-F1
#
_cell.length_a   1.000
_cell.length_b   1.000
_cell.length_c   1.000
_cell.angle_alpha   90.00
_cell.angle_beta   90.00
_cell.angle_gamma   90.00
#
_symmetry.space_group_name_H-M   'P 1'
#
loop_
_entity.id
_entity.type
_entity.pdbx_description
1 polymer ?
#
loop_
_entity_poly.entity_id
_entity_poly.type
_entity_poly.pdbx_seq_one_letter_code
_entity_poly.pdbx_strand_id
1 'polypeptide(L)'
;MEITEVIREIENRKKTGELMKRRVTCIHCGKTWIEFVGVVIAQKEGYEDVYLRIGTESENCFACRWRPVQCENCNAHDVYEITFPKKIHEETILS
;
A
#
# COMPACT_ATOMS: atom_id res chain seq x y z
N MET A 1 13.60 -2.45 18.07
CA MET A 1 12.77 -3.59 17.65
C MET A 1 12.97 -3.72 16.16
N GLU A 2 13.53 -4.84 15.74
CA GLU A 2 13.76 -5.13 14.33
C GLU A 2 12.42 -5.33 13.61
N ILE A 3 12.34 -5.02 12.31
CA ILE A 3 11.11 -5.20 11.52
C ILE A 3 10.62 -6.66 11.58
N THR A 4 11.55 -7.60 11.68
CA THR A 4 11.30 -9.03 11.81
C THR A 4 10.64 -9.40 13.14
N GLU A 5 10.96 -8.69 14.22
CA GLU A 5 10.32 -8.87 15.54
C GLU A 5 8.89 -8.33 15.53
N VAL A 6 8.67 -7.16 14.92
CA VAL A 6 7.34 -6.57 14.73
C VAL A 6 6.43 -7.52 13.93
N ILE A 7 6.95 -8.10 12.84
CA ILE A 7 6.21 -9.04 12.00
C ILE A 7 5.84 -10.30 12.78
N ARG A 8 6.78 -10.88 13.54
CA ARG A 8 6.52 -12.07 14.38
C ARG A 8 5.47 -11.82 15.45
N GLU A 9 5.51 -10.66 16.10
CA GLU A 9 4.49 -10.23 17.08
C GLU A 9 3.10 -10.17 16.44
N ILE A 10 2.99 -9.63 15.23
CA ILE A 10 1.73 -9.51 14.49
C ILE A 10 1.21 -10.87 14.01
N GLU A 11 2.09 -11.77 13.57
CA GLU A 11 1.73 -13.10 13.08
C GLU A 11 1.07 -13.97 14.16
N ASN A 12 1.52 -13.85 15.41
CA ASN A 12 1.02 -14.64 16.53
C ASN A 12 -0.24 -14.06 17.19
N ARG A 13 -0.75 -12.92 16.72
CA ARG A 13 -1.89 -12.20 17.30
C ARG A 13 -3.10 -12.22 16.37
N LYS A 14 -4.28 -11.96 16.93
CA LYS A 14 -5.51 -11.78 16.12
C LYS A 14 -5.37 -10.50 15.32
N LYS A 15 -5.35 -10.63 13.99
CA LYS A 15 -5.20 -9.52 13.04
C LYS A 15 -6.59 -8.96 12.72
N THR A 16 -6.82 -7.67 12.95
CA THR A 16 -8.14 -7.02 12.74
C THR A 16 -8.10 -5.84 11.76
N GLY A 17 -7.17 -5.86 10.80
CA GLY A 17 -7.08 -4.84 9.76
C GLY A 17 -6.79 -5.41 8.37
N GLU A 18 -6.98 -4.58 7.35
CA GLU A 18 -6.79 -4.95 5.94
C GLU A 18 -5.45 -4.42 5.40
N LEU A 19 -4.75 -5.26 4.65
CA LEU A 19 -3.57 -4.89 3.87
C LEU A 19 -3.95 -4.94 2.39
N MET A 20 -3.93 -3.78 1.73
CA MET A 20 -4.19 -3.67 0.30
C MET A 20 -2.88 -3.59 -0.47
N LYS A 21 -2.80 -4.35 -1.57
CA LYS A 21 -1.70 -4.24 -2.52
C LYS A 21 -2.10 -3.27 -3.63
N ARG A 22 -1.33 -2.21 -3.83
CA ARG A 22 -1.49 -1.20 -4.88
C ARG A 22 -0.30 -1.22 -5.81
N ARG A 23 -0.52 -0.91 -7.09
CA ARG A 23 0.56 -0.66 -8.05
C ARG A 23 0.57 0.81 -8.39
N VAL A 24 1.73 1.44 -8.36
CA VAL A 24 1.90 2.88 -8.55
C VAL A 24 2.86 3.13 -9.71
N THR A 25 2.67 4.23 -10.42
CA THR A 25 3.56 4.70 -11.48
C THR A 25 3.85 6.19 -11.38
N CYS A 26 5.04 6.60 -11.82
CA CYS A 26 5.42 8.00 -12.01
C CYS A 26 5.32 8.37 -13.49
N ILE A 27 4.58 9.43 -13.83
CA ILE A 27 4.45 9.88 -15.22
C ILE A 27 5.75 10.46 -15.80
N HIS A 28 6.61 11.01 -14.94
CA HIS A 28 7.83 11.71 -15.38
C HIS A 28 8.96 10.78 -15.75
N CYS A 29 9.17 9.72 -14.97
CA CYS A 29 10.28 8.78 -15.19
C CYS A 29 9.84 7.36 -15.56
N GLY A 30 8.53 7.08 -15.59
CA GLY A 30 7.98 5.76 -15.91
C GLY A 30 8.26 4.68 -14.85
N LYS A 31 8.88 5.02 -13.71
CA LYS A 31 9.11 4.07 -12.62
C LYS A 31 7.77 3.55 -12.12
N THR A 32 7.66 2.24 -11.98
CA THR A 32 6.53 1.56 -11.35
C THR A 32 6.98 0.84 -10.10
N TRP A 33 6.10 0.76 -9.10
CA TRP A 33 6.36 0.01 -7.86
C TRP A 33 5.06 -0.52 -7.28
N ILE A 34 5.19 -1.40 -6.29
CA ILE A 34 4.07 -1.97 -5.53
C ILE A 34 4.13 -1.40 -4.12
N GLU A 35 3.00 -0.90 -3.64
CA GLU A 35 2.83 -0.49 -2.26
C GLU A 35 1.87 -1.44 -1.57
N PHE A 36 2.25 -1.87 -0.37
CA PHE A 36 1.32 -2.47 0.56
C PHE A 36 0.83 -1.35 1.46
N VAL A 37 -0.45 -1.00 1.35
CA VAL A 37 -1.07 0.07 2.11
C VAL A 37 -2.13 -0.52 3.02
N GLY A 38 -1.98 -0.31 4.31
CA GLY A 38 -2.93 -0.83 5.27
C GLY A 38 -2.45 -0.64 6.69
N VAL A 39 -3.36 -0.92 7.62
CA VAL A 39 -3.07 -0.96 9.04
C VAL A 39 -3.31 -2.39 9.49
N VAL A 40 -2.27 -3.05 10.00
CA VAL A 40 -2.44 -4.30 10.72
C VAL A 40 -2.52 -3.98 12.18
N ILE A 41 -3.69 -4.22 12.77
CA ILE A 41 -3.93 -4.07 14.21
C ILE A 41 -3.78 -5.46 14.83
N ALA A 42 -2.88 -5.58 15.80
CA ALA A 42 -2.67 -6.78 16.57
C ALA A 42 -3.04 -6.51 18.03
N GLN A 43 -4.18 -7.07 18.45
CA GLN A 43 -4.75 -6.85 19.78
C GLN A 43 -4.48 -8.05 20.69
N LYS A 44 -4.17 -7.78 21.96
CA LYS A 44 -4.11 -8.79 23.02
C LYS A 44 -4.79 -8.23 24.26
N GLU A 45 -5.72 -8.98 24.82
CA GLU A 45 -6.49 -8.56 26.00
C GLU A 45 -5.54 -8.23 27.17
N GLY A 46 -5.70 -7.03 27.74
CA GLY A 46 -4.86 -6.51 28.82
C GLY A 46 -3.51 -5.90 28.40
N TYR A 47 -3.24 -5.74 27.11
CA TYR A 47 -2.03 -5.11 26.57
C TYR A 47 -2.38 -3.99 25.58
N GLU A 48 -1.40 -3.15 25.25
CA GLU A 48 -1.54 -2.12 24.23
C GLU A 48 -1.74 -2.71 22.83
N ASP A 49 -2.57 -2.03 22.04
CA ASP A 49 -2.80 -2.35 20.64
C ASP A 49 -1.57 -1.99 19.80
N VAL A 50 -1.10 -2.95 18.99
CA VAL A 50 0.03 -2.72 18.07
C VAL A 50 -0.51 -2.41 16.68
N TYR A 51 -0.08 -1.27 16.13
CA TYR A 51 -0.45 -0.81 14.80
C TYR A 51 0.79 -0.84 13.89
N LEU A 52 0.76 -1.69 12.86
CA LEU A 52 1.74 -1.64 11.77
C LEU A 52 1.10 -1.00 10.55
N ARG A 53 1.58 0.20 10.22
CA ARG A 53 1.22 0.88 8.98
C ARG A 53 2.35 0.69 7.98
N ILE A 54 2.04 0.07 6.85
CA ILE A 54 2.97 -0.12 5.74
C ILE A 54 2.54 0.80 4.60
N GLY A 55 3.51 1.45 3.95
CA GLY A 55 3.31 2.36 2.83
C GLY A 55 4.18 3.61 2.91
N THR A 56 4.46 4.20 1.76
CA THR A 56 5.18 5.48 1.60
C THR A 56 4.36 6.61 2.22
N GLU A 57 5.05 7.69 2.64
CA GLU A 57 4.38 8.87 3.21
C GLU A 57 3.24 9.31 2.27
N SER A 58 2.05 9.41 2.85
CA SER A 58 0.81 9.61 2.13
C SER A 58 0.03 10.70 2.84
N GLU A 59 -0.31 11.74 2.10
CA GLU A 59 -1.24 12.77 2.59
C GLU A 59 -2.58 12.09 2.93
N ASN A 60 -3.09 12.36 4.13
CA ASN A 60 -4.42 11.92 4.52
C ASN A 60 -5.46 12.84 3.86
N CYS A 61 -5.72 12.60 2.57
CA CYS A 61 -6.77 13.31 1.86
C CYS A 61 -8.10 12.56 2.00
N PHE A 62 -9.12 13.27 2.49
CA PHE A 62 -10.48 12.74 2.68
C PHE A 62 -11.10 12.18 1.37
N ALA A 63 -10.69 12.72 0.21
CA ALA A 63 -11.17 12.27 -1.10
C ALA A 63 -10.25 11.21 -1.76
N CYS A 64 -8.93 11.37 -1.66
CA CYS A 64 -7.97 10.56 -2.42
C CYS A 64 -7.48 9.30 -1.68
N ARG A 65 -7.82 9.16 -0.39
CA ARG A 65 -7.18 8.19 0.53
C ARG A 65 -5.65 8.35 0.53
N TRP A 66 -4.93 7.35 1.00
CA TRP A 66 -3.47 7.28 1.02
C TRP A 66 -2.91 7.30 -0.41
N ARG A 67 -2.41 8.45 -0.87
CA ARG A 67 -1.69 8.55 -2.15
C ARG A 67 -0.21 8.74 -1.84
N PRO A 68 0.72 7.97 -2.47
CA PRO A 68 2.13 8.31 -2.38
C PRO A 68 2.34 9.73 -2.87
N VAL A 69 3.11 10.52 -2.13
CA VAL A 69 3.25 11.95 -2.39
C VAL A 69 4.34 12.21 -3.45
N GLN A 70 5.28 11.27 -3.60
CA GLN A 70 6.50 11.52 -4.38
C GLN A 70 7.10 10.25 -4.96
N CYS A 71 7.68 10.36 -6.16
CA CYS A 71 8.50 9.32 -6.75
C CYS A 71 9.91 9.31 -6.15
N GLU A 72 10.33 8.21 -5.53
CA GLU A 72 11.67 8.05 -4.96
C GLU A 72 12.83 8.15 -5.98
N ASN A 73 12.54 8.09 -7.28
CA ASN A 73 13.57 8.11 -8.32
C ASN A 73 13.81 9.51 -8.91
N CYS A 74 12.75 10.28 -9.15
CA CYS A 74 12.87 11.60 -9.78
C CYS A 74 12.28 12.74 -8.95
N ASN A 75 11.82 12.45 -7.72
CA ASN A 75 11.24 13.42 -6.79
C ASN A 75 9.99 14.16 -7.29
N ALA A 76 9.40 13.72 -8.41
CA ALA A 76 8.16 14.28 -8.93
C ALA A 76 6.95 13.81 -8.10
N HIS A 77 5.92 14.66 -8.01
CA HIS A 77 4.71 14.41 -7.22
C HIS A 77 3.56 13.81 -8.05
N ASP A 78 3.72 13.78 -9.38
CA ASP A 78 2.73 13.21 -10.30
C ASP A 78 2.86 11.68 -10.36
N VAL A 79 2.40 11.04 -9.28
CA VAL A 79 2.36 9.59 -9.11
C VAL A 79 0.93 9.09 -8.97
N TYR A 80 0.60 7.95 -9.58
CA TYR A 80 -0.78 7.45 -9.70
C TYR A 80 -0.89 5.96 -9.45
N GLU A 81 -1.99 5.54 -8.84
CA GLU A 81 -2.35 4.12 -8.73
C GLU A 81 -2.81 3.59 -10.09
N ILE A 82 -2.29 2.43 -10.48
CA ILE A 82 -2.69 1.71 -11.69
C ILE A 82 -3.64 0.59 -11.29
N THR A 83 -4.89 0.67 -11.76
CA THR A 83 -5.88 -0.39 -11.62
C THR A 83 -5.90 -1.23 -12.89
N PHE A 84 -5.59 -2.52 -12.79
CA PHE A 84 -5.76 -3.44 -13.92
C PHE A 84 -7.17 -4.02 -13.87
N PRO A 85 -7.86 -4.15 -15.03
CA PRO A 85 -9.11 -4.89 -15.10
C PRO A 85 -8.90 -6.31 -14.58
N LYS A 86 -9.79 -6.80 -13.69
CA LYS A 86 -9.71 -8.16 -13.12
C LYS A 86 -9.92 -9.27 -14.16
N LYS A 87 -10.38 -8.92 -15.36
CA LYS A 87 -10.54 -9.81 -16.51
C LYS A 87 -10.10 -9.04 -17.75
N ILE A 88 -9.04 -9.50 -18.40
CA ILE A 88 -8.82 -9.20 -19.81
C ILE A 88 -9.82 -10.11 -20.53
N HIS A 89 -10.90 -9.55 -21.09
CA HIS A 89 -11.60 -10.28 -22.13
C HIS A 89 -10.62 -10.38 -23.29
N GLU A 90 -10.05 -11.58 -23.50
CA GLU A 90 -9.47 -11.90 -24.81
C GLU A 90 -10.53 -11.57 -25.86
N GLU A 91 -10.10 -10.93 -26.95
CA GLU A 91 -10.93 -10.31 -28.00
C GLU A 91 -11.19 -8.80 -27.82
N THR A 92 -10.15 -8.00 -27.99
CA THR A 92 -10.29 -6.81 -28.83
C THR A 92 -9.39 -7.01 -30.03
N ILE A 93 -9.96 -7.55 -31.12
CA ILE A 93 -9.34 -7.45 -32.44
C ILE A 93 -9.27 -5.95 -32.73
N LEU A 94 -8.05 -5.43 -32.83
CA LEU A 94 -7.83 -4.07 -33.31
C LEU A 94 -8.15 -4.07 -34.82
N SER A 95 -9.28 -3.46 -35.19
CA SER A 95 -9.65 -3.15 -36.57
C SER A 95 -8.76 -2.06 -37.15
#